data_AF-A0A1X2I311-F1
#
_entry.id   AF-A0A1X2I311-F1
#
_cell.length_a   1.000
_cell.length_b   1.000
_cell.length_c   1.000
_cell.angle_alpha   90.00
_cell.angle_beta   90.00
_cell.angle_gamma   90.00
#
_symmetry.space_group_name_H-M   'P 1'
#
loop_
_entity.id
_entity.type
_entity.pdbx_description
1 polymer ?
#
loop_
_entity_poly.entity_id
_entity_poly.type
_entity_poly.pdbx_seq_one_letter_code
_entity_poly.pdbx_strand_id
1 'polypeptide(L)'
;MTKDDPVKHLFQELSSDDIQQPQQQQQKPFHVVLVDIEKAAKDLQIYCVEKPLEGDIDEELSFVALSYRWGECQEQLVDTECGYIASVTSFDLHDFKVLCSAIHLEPDRKSIKYVWVDAICVDQTNYERRKATIHQMSTIYEKATYILAVPDLHQAHLKNVSQSNVDVIYKLHKYTEYIYYLIQRNNDKLTQLDSEFLDNIGVPKDPMLRRMLTKYTQCFMDGFTKKMHYIINENTNGFVQHLYDISQAKTLMTNDHPYADAAIGKNQTQADRYASFEDLVFCDNMDMSNDLDFYNEWHRKKMECGIPTLTWKDMIIERNNAIRQVMEYLEDLIIDWSSRVWCHFLNLILHALHSPLPIETLTVGWTQHPYSTYNSIKR
;
A
#
# COMPACT_ATOMS: atom_id res chain seq x y z
N MET A 1 -34.51 -19.63 37.67
CA MET A 1 -35.19 -20.65 36.85
C MET A 1 -35.10 -20.20 35.40
N THR A 2 -33.94 -20.40 34.81
CA THR A 2 -33.62 -20.14 33.40
C THR A 2 -34.02 -21.38 32.60
N LYS A 3 -34.86 -21.19 31.58
CA LYS A 3 -35.19 -22.24 30.63
C LYS A 3 -34.10 -22.26 29.57
N ASP A 4 -33.32 -23.33 29.57
CA ASP A 4 -32.39 -23.69 28.51
C ASP A 4 -33.21 -24.10 27.28
N ASP A 5 -33.18 -23.28 26.23
CA ASP A 5 -33.77 -23.59 24.93
C ASP A 5 -32.66 -24.09 24.00
N PRO A 6 -32.64 -25.37 23.59
CA PRO A 6 -31.59 -25.89 22.75
C PRO A 6 -31.85 -25.51 21.28
N VAL A 7 -31.09 -24.54 20.78
CA VAL A 7 -30.94 -24.25 19.35
C VAL A 7 -30.23 -25.44 18.67
N LYS A 8 -30.99 -26.46 18.30
CA LYS A 8 -30.52 -27.64 17.56
C LYS A 8 -31.52 -28.03 16.47
N HIS A 9 -31.83 -27.18 15.49
CA HIS A 9 -32.61 -27.61 14.32
C HIS A 9 -32.52 -26.64 13.11
N LEU A 10 -31.32 -26.36 12.58
CA LEU A 10 -31.22 -25.53 11.35
C LEU A 10 -30.14 -25.90 10.34
N PHE A 11 -29.64 -27.14 10.36
CA PHE A 11 -28.68 -27.64 9.36
C PHE A 11 -29.08 -28.98 8.71
N GLN A 12 -30.38 -29.30 8.67
CA GLN A 12 -30.89 -30.55 8.11
C GLN A 12 -31.62 -30.33 6.77
N GLU A 13 -31.07 -29.51 5.88
CA GLU A 13 -31.57 -29.32 4.50
C GLU A 13 -30.43 -29.17 3.49
N LEU A 14 -29.57 -30.18 3.35
CA LEU A 14 -28.76 -30.38 2.14
C LEU A 14 -28.52 -31.89 1.92
N SER A 15 -29.60 -32.68 1.87
CA SER A 15 -29.57 -34.02 1.27
C SER A 15 -29.69 -33.85 -0.24
N SER A 16 -28.53 -33.75 -0.90
CA SER A 16 -28.37 -33.58 -2.34
C SER A 16 -28.50 -34.92 -3.08
N ASP A 17 -29.68 -35.54 -3.03
CA ASP A 17 -29.98 -36.78 -3.79
C ASP A 17 -31.04 -36.58 -4.90
N ASP A 18 -31.27 -35.34 -5.34
CA ASP A 18 -32.09 -35.08 -6.53
C ASP A 18 -31.25 -35.18 -7.81
N ILE A 19 -30.96 -36.44 -8.18
CA ILE A 19 -30.51 -36.82 -9.52
C ILE A 19 -31.74 -36.76 -10.44
N GLN A 20 -32.11 -35.57 -10.90
CA GLN A 20 -33.11 -35.40 -11.96
C GLN A 20 -32.54 -34.71 -13.19
N GLN A 21 -32.30 -35.55 -14.19
CA GLN A 21 -32.41 -35.37 -15.65
C GLN A 21 -31.81 -34.11 -16.31
N PRO A 22 -30.91 -34.27 -17.31
CA PRO A 22 -30.48 -33.18 -18.18
C PRO A 22 -31.59 -32.86 -19.19
N GLN A 23 -32.62 -32.12 -18.78
CA GLN A 23 -33.42 -31.40 -19.76
C GLN A 23 -32.55 -30.29 -20.34
N GLN A 24 -32.26 -30.39 -21.65
CA GLN A 24 -31.70 -29.34 -22.48
C GLN A 24 -32.66 -28.14 -22.61
N GLN A 25 -33.11 -27.57 -21.48
CA GLN A 25 -33.64 -26.23 -21.48
C GLN A 25 -32.49 -25.34 -21.95
N GLN A 26 -32.69 -24.66 -23.07
CA GLN A 26 -31.80 -23.60 -23.56
C GLN A 26 -31.54 -22.67 -22.37
N GLN A 27 -30.39 -22.83 -21.72
CA GLN A 27 -30.04 -22.05 -20.56
C GLN A 27 -29.97 -20.61 -21.05
N LYS A 28 -30.86 -19.76 -20.54
CA LYS A 28 -30.81 -18.34 -20.83
C LYS A 28 -29.40 -17.86 -20.46
N PRO A 29 -28.73 -17.08 -21.32
CA PRO A 29 -27.40 -16.58 -21.03
C PRO A 29 -27.36 -15.90 -19.66
N PHE A 30 -26.36 -16.24 -18.85
CA PHE A 30 -26.19 -15.60 -17.55
C PHE A 30 -25.77 -14.14 -17.74
N HIS A 31 -26.50 -13.23 -17.09
CA HIS A 31 -26.17 -11.82 -17.11
C HIS A 31 -25.52 -11.41 -15.78
N VAL A 32 -24.43 -10.67 -15.87
CA VAL A 32 -23.70 -10.10 -14.75
C VAL A 32 -24.06 -8.62 -14.61
N VAL A 33 -24.28 -8.16 -13.39
CA VAL A 33 -24.44 -6.73 -13.07
C VAL A 33 -23.06 -6.14 -12.80
N LEU A 34 -22.76 -4.99 -13.38
CA LEU A 34 -21.48 -4.32 -13.30
C LEU A 34 -21.66 -2.83 -12.99
N VAL A 35 -20.73 -2.23 -12.26
CA VAL A 35 -20.71 -0.78 -12.03
C VAL A 35 -19.91 -0.10 -13.14
N ASP A 36 -20.45 1.00 -13.69
CA ASP A 36 -19.79 1.87 -14.65
C ASP A 36 -18.70 2.71 -13.96
N ILE A 37 -17.44 2.46 -14.31
CA ILE A 37 -16.27 3.11 -13.69
C ILE A 37 -16.26 4.62 -14.01
N GLU A 38 -16.59 5.01 -15.23
CA GLU A 38 -16.52 6.40 -15.67
C GLU A 38 -17.54 7.26 -14.94
N LYS A 39 -18.78 6.78 -14.83
CA LYS A 39 -19.84 7.46 -14.06
C LYS A 39 -19.51 7.52 -12.57
N ALA A 40 -19.02 6.42 -11.99
CA ALA A 40 -18.61 6.41 -10.58
C ALA A 40 -17.46 7.38 -10.29
N ALA A 41 -16.51 7.51 -11.24
CA ALA A 41 -15.35 8.38 -11.12
C ALA A 41 -15.69 9.87 -11.34
N LYS A 42 -16.44 10.20 -12.39
CA LYS A 42 -16.67 11.60 -12.81
C LYS A 42 -17.91 12.21 -12.17
N ASP A 43 -19.00 11.46 -12.14
CA ASP A 43 -20.31 11.94 -11.69
C ASP A 43 -20.51 11.66 -10.19
N LEU A 44 -19.59 10.91 -9.57
CA LEU A 44 -19.70 10.42 -8.19
C LEU A 44 -21.01 9.67 -7.94
N GLN A 45 -21.56 9.03 -8.98
CA GLN A 45 -22.79 8.25 -8.94
C GLN A 45 -22.48 6.79 -9.24
N ILE A 46 -23.00 5.87 -8.43
CA ILE A 46 -22.93 4.45 -8.73
C ILE A 46 -24.05 4.15 -9.72
N TYR A 47 -23.68 3.75 -10.93
CA TYR A 47 -24.60 3.37 -11.99
C TYR A 47 -24.27 1.95 -12.42
N CYS A 48 -25.24 1.04 -12.34
CA CYS A 48 -25.03 -0.35 -12.71
C CYS A 48 -25.62 -0.67 -14.08
N VAL A 49 -25.03 -1.64 -14.77
CA VAL A 49 -25.51 -2.19 -16.04
C VAL A 49 -25.54 -3.71 -15.97
N GLU A 50 -26.53 -4.31 -16.61
CA GLU A 50 -26.62 -5.76 -16.77
C GLU A 50 -26.06 -6.14 -18.16
N LYS A 51 -25.11 -7.09 -18.20
CA LYS A 51 -24.39 -7.51 -19.42
C LYS A 51 -24.31 -9.04 -19.49
N PRO A 52 -24.39 -9.67 -20.68
CA PRO A 52 -24.17 -11.11 -20.81
C PRO A 52 -22.72 -11.46 -20.46
N LEU A 53 -22.50 -12.40 -19.53
CA LEU A 53 -21.17 -12.81 -19.09
C LEU A 53 -20.39 -13.58 -20.18
N GLU A 54 -21.10 -14.20 -21.12
CA GLU A 54 -20.51 -14.92 -22.25
C GLU A 54 -20.16 -14.03 -23.45
N GLY A 55 -20.44 -12.73 -23.37
CA GLY A 55 -20.23 -11.77 -24.44
C GLY A 55 -21.14 -12.03 -25.65
N ASP A 56 -21.33 -11.00 -26.47
CA ASP A 56 -21.74 -11.22 -27.85
C ASP A 56 -20.48 -11.57 -28.66
N ILE A 57 -20.62 -12.28 -29.78
CA ILE A 57 -19.50 -12.74 -30.62
C ILE A 57 -18.55 -11.59 -31.01
N ASP A 58 -19.05 -10.35 -31.02
CA ASP A 58 -18.36 -9.17 -31.53
C ASP A 58 -17.77 -8.25 -30.44
N GLU A 59 -18.09 -8.41 -29.15
CA GLU A 59 -17.54 -7.58 -28.06
C GLU A 59 -17.20 -8.39 -26.80
N GLU A 60 -15.91 -8.56 -26.52
CA GLU A 60 -15.43 -9.17 -25.28
C GLU A 60 -15.70 -8.25 -24.08
N LEU A 61 -16.39 -8.77 -23.06
CA LEU A 61 -16.74 -8.02 -21.86
C LEU A 61 -15.50 -7.81 -20.98
N SER A 62 -14.96 -6.59 -20.98
CA SER A 62 -13.82 -6.23 -20.13
C SER A 62 -14.27 -5.54 -18.84
N PHE A 63 -13.86 -6.09 -17.70
CA PHE A 63 -14.15 -5.56 -16.37
C PHE A 63 -13.08 -5.93 -15.34
N VAL A 64 -13.02 -5.17 -14.25
CA VAL A 64 -12.20 -5.48 -13.06
C VAL A 64 -13.07 -6.17 -12.02
N ALA A 65 -12.65 -7.31 -11.48
CA ALA A 65 -13.28 -7.88 -10.28
C ALA A 65 -12.55 -7.42 -9.02
N LEU A 66 -13.28 -6.93 -8.01
CA LEU A 66 -12.68 -6.53 -6.74
C LEU A 66 -12.65 -7.69 -5.76
N SER A 67 -11.50 -7.85 -5.11
CA SER A 67 -11.35 -8.68 -3.92
C SER A 67 -11.05 -7.78 -2.72
N TYR A 68 -11.93 -7.77 -1.74
CA TYR A 68 -11.89 -6.84 -0.62
C TYR A 68 -12.40 -7.54 0.66
N ARG A 69 -12.24 -6.87 1.80
CA ARG A 69 -12.64 -7.37 3.12
C ARG A 69 -14.13 -7.13 3.39
N TRP A 70 -14.83 -8.11 3.95
CA TRP A 70 -16.26 -7.99 4.24
C TRP A 70 -16.55 -7.31 5.59
N GLY A 71 -17.57 -6.45 5.60
CA GLY A 71 -18.18 -5.85 6.79
C GLY A 71 -17.37 -4.74 7.47
N GLU A 72 -18.05 -4.03 8.38
CA GLU A 72 -17.55 -3.05 9.38
C GLU A 72 -17.79 -1.56 9.09
N CYS A 73 -18.44 -1.23 7.98
CA CYS A 73 -18.95 0.11 7.70
C CYS A 73 -20.44 0.25 8.05
N GLN A 74 -20.89 1.48 8.26
CA GLN A 74 -22.32 1.78 8.40
C GLN A 74 -23.03 1.43 7.09
N GLU A 75 -24.25 0.90 7.19
CA GLU A 75 -25.05 0.53 6.02
C GLU A 75 -25.30 1.74 5.10
N GLN A 76 -24.98 1.57 3.82
CA GLN A 76 -25.24 2.52 2.75
C GLN A 76 -26.08 1.82 1.67
N LEU A 77 -27.15 2.49 1.22
CA LEU A 77 -28.04 1.96 0.20
C LEU A 77 -27.67 2.52 -1.17
N VAL A 78 -27.64 1.64 -2.18
CA VAL A 78 -27.39 2.00 -3.58
C VAL A 78 -28.55 1.49 -4.42
N ASP A 79 -29.26 2.40 -5.09
CA ASP A 79 -30.17 2.00 -6.17
C ASP A 79 -29.32 1.60 -7.38
N THR A 80 -29.42 0.34 -7.78
CA THR A 80 -28.61 -0.19 -8.90
C THR A 80 -29.21 0.16 -10.25
N GLU A 81 -30.46 0.63 -10.31
CA GLU A 81 -31.24 0.74 -11.55
C GLU A 81 -31.42 -0.60 -12.32
N CYS A 82 -30.95 -1.72 -11.74
CA CYS A 82 -31.11 -3.10 -12.24
C CYS A 82 -32.22 -3.88 -11.51
N GLY A 83 -33.17 -3.15 -10.90
CA GLY A 83 -34.35 -3.71 -10.24
C GLY A 83 -34.16 -4.12 -8.78
N TYR A 84 -33.05 -3.74 -8.14
CA TYR A 84 -32.85 -3.95 -6.70
C TYR A 84 -32.02 -2.82 -6.07
N ILE A 85 -32.13 -2.69 -4.75
CA ILE A 85 -31.31 -1.79 -3.93
C ILE A 85 -30.25 -2.64 -3.23
N ALA A 86 -28.98 -2.33 -3.45
CA ALA A 86 -27.87 -2.96 -2.76
C ALA A 86 -27.68 -2.33 -1.37
N SER A 87 -27.52 -3.16 -0.34
CA SER A 87 -27.13 -2.75 1.01
C SER A 87 -25.64 -3.04 1.19
N VAL A 88 -24.84 -1.98 1.25
CA VAL A 88 -23.38 -2.04 1.36
C VAL A 88 -22.96 -1.76 2.80
N THR A 89 -22.29 -2.71 3.43
CA THR A 89 -21.76 -2.59 4.80
C THR A 89 -20.27 -2.85 4.90
N SER A 90 -19.61 -3.17 3.78
CA SER A 90 -18.20 -3.59 3.79
C SER A 90 -17.20 -2.46 3.55
N PHE A 91 -17.62 -1.39 2.91
CA PHE A 91 -16.77 -0.24 2.58
C PHE A 91 -17.60 1.03 2.45
N ASP A 92 -16.95 2.18 2.55
CA ASP A 92 -17.59 3.47 2.30
C ASP A 92 -17.74 3.71 0.78
N LEU A 93 -18.93 4.14 0.34
CA LEU A 93 -19.19 4.44 -1.08
C LEU A 93 -18.29 5.56 -1.63
N HIS A 94 -17.80 6.48 -0.79
CA HIS A 94 -16.81 7.48 -1.20
C HIS A 94 -15.48 6.83 -1.54
N ASP A 95 -14.97 5.95 -0.68
CA ASP A 95 -13.70 5.23 -0.89
C ASP A 95 -13.78 4.38 -2.18
N PHE A 96 -14.92 3.75 -2.45
CA PHE A 96 -15.16 3.02 -3.70
C PHE A 96 -15.18 3.92 -4.96
N LYS A 97 -15.74 5.13 -4.89
CA LYS A 97 -15.71 6.10 -6.02
C LYS A 97 -14.30 6.64 -6.27
N VAL A 98 -13.54 6.87 -5.20
CA VAL A 98 -12.11 7.22 -5.28
C VAL A 98 -11.33 6.09 -5.96
N LEU A 99 -11.60 4.83 -5.61
CA LEU A 99 -11.03 3.68 -6.30
C LEU A 99 -11.42 3.62 -7.79
N CYS A 100 -12.67 3.89 -8.16
CA CYS A 100 -13.09 3.96 -9.55
C CYS A 100 -12.33 5.06 -10.32
N SER A 101 -12.12 6.22 -9.68
CA SER A 101 -11.32 7.31 -10.24
C SER A 101 -9.87 6.89 -10.47
N ALA A 102 -9.27 6.18 -9.52
CA ALA A 102 -7.94 5.61 -9.64
C ALA A 102 -7.82 4.63 -10.83
N ILE A 103 -8.78 3.71 -10.96
CA ILE A 103 -8.82 2.75 -12.08
C ILE A 103 -8.98 3.48 -13.42
N HIS A 104 -9.82 4.53 -13.47
CA HIS A 104 -10.04 5.32 -14.68
C HIS A 104 -8.81 6.11 -15.14
N LEU A 105 -8.01 6.61 -14.19
CA LEU A 105 -6.81 7.40 -14.48
C LEU A 105 -5.60 6.54 -14.86
N GLU A 106 -5.57 5.28 -14.42
CA GLU A 106 -4.48 4.34 -14.70
C GLU A 106 -4.34 4.06 -16.21
N PRO A 107 -3.23 4.45 -16.87
CA PRO A 107 -3.10 4.38 -18.33
C PRO A 107 -3.35 3.00 -18.93
N ASP A 108 -2.84 1.95 -18.27
CA ASP A 108 -2.98 0.55 -18.71
C ASP A 108 -4.42 0.03 -18.57
N ARG A 109 -5.28 0.72 -17.81
CA ARG A 109 -6.66 0.29 -17.50
C ARG A 109 -7.74 1.18 -18.07
N LYS A 110 -7.38 2.23 -18.81
CA LYS A 110 -8.33 3.19 -19.43
C LYS A 110 -9.35 2.53 -20.37
N SER A 111 -9.04 1.36 -20.91
CA SER A 111 -9.96 0.58 -21.76
C SER A 111 -11.05 -0.13 -20.98
N ILE A 112 -10.89 -0.33 -19.67
CA ILE A 112 -11.82 -1.09 -18.84
C ILE A 112 -12.91 -0.16 -18.33
N LYS A 113 -14.15 -0.47 -18.72
CA LYS A 113 -15.30 0.40 -18.45
C LYS A 113 -16.04 0.04 -17.17
N TYR A 114 -15.83 -1.18 -16.68
CA TYR A 114 -16.70 -1.78 -15.68
C TYR A 114 -15.91 -2.37 -14.52
N VAL A 115 -16.51 -2.32 -13.33
CA VAL A 115 -16.02 -2.99 -12.13
C VAL A 115 -17.12 -3.87 -11.54
N TRP A 116 -16.75 -5.07 -11.13
CA TRP A 116 -17.61 -6.01 -10.42
C TRP A 116 -17.20 -6.05 -8.95
N VAL A 117 -18.17 -5.83 -8.06
CA VAL A 117 -18.02 -5.93 -6.60
C VAL A 117 -19.28 -6.55 -6.04
N ASP A 118 -19.16 -7.72 -5.40
CA ASP A 118 -20.32 -8.53 -4.97
C ASP A 118 -21.28 -7.80 -4.02
N ALA A 119 -20.79 -6.88 -3.18
CA ALA A 119 -21.63 -6.06 -2.31
C ALA A 119 -22.63 -5.17 -3.07
N ILE A 120 -22.34 -4.81 -4.33
CA ILE A 120 -23.22 -3.97 -5.16
C ILE A 120 -23.86 -4.80 -6.28
N CYS A 121 -23.08 -5.67 -6.92
CA CYS A 121 -23.45 -6.39 -8.14
C CYS A 121 -24.30 -7.65 -7.91
N VAL A 122 -24.47 -8.09 -6.66
CA VAL A 122 -25.30 -9.26 -6.34
C VAL A 122 -26.58 -8.81 -5.66
N ASP A 123 -27.72 -9.18 -6.23
CA ASP A 123 -29.04 -8.96 -5.62
C ASP A 123 -29.20 -9.85 -4.37
N GLN A 124 -28.86 -9.29 -3.20
CA GLN A 124 -28.95 -9.98 -1.92
C GLN A 124 -30.38 -10.27 -1.47
N THR A 125 -31.38 -9.59 -2.05
CA THR A 125 -32.79 -9.69 -1.68
C THR A 125 -33.51 -10.80 -2.43
N ASN A 126 -33.06 -11.12 -3.64
CA ASN A 126 -33.61 -12.19 -4.47
C ASN A 126 -32.78 -13.48 -4.32
N TYR A 127 -33.33 -14.44 -3.58
CA TYR A 127 -32.65 -15.72 -3.30
C TYR A 127 -32.19 -16.46 -4.57
N GLU A 128 -33.03 -16.53 -5.60
CA GLU A 128 -32.72 -17.25 -6.83
C GLU A 128 -31.61 -16.56 -7.64
N ARG A 129 -31.66 -15.23 -7.80
CA ARG A 129 -30.60 -14.48 -8.49
C ARG A 129 -29.27 -14.56 -7.72
N ARG A 130 -29.33 -14.44 -6.38
CA ARG A 130 -28.14 -14.59 -5.52
C ARG A 130 -27.52 -15.97 -5.69
N LYS A 131 -28.32 -17.03 -5.58
CA LYS A 131 -27.85 -18.42 -5.73
C LYS A 131 -27.25 -18.66 -7.11
N ALA A 132 -27.91 -18.21 -8.17
CA ALA A 132 -27.38 -18.31 -9.53
C ALA A 132 -26.04 -17.58 -9.68
N THR A 133 -25.91 -16.38 -9.13
CA THR A 133 -24.67 -15.59 -9.17
C THR A 133 -23.55 -16.25 -8.37
N ILE A 134 -23.85 -16.80 -7.19
CA ILE A 134 -22.89 -17.56 -6.37
C ILE A 134 -22.34 -18.77 -7.16
N HIS A 135 -23.20 -19.50 -7.85
CA HIS A 135 -22.77 -20.61 -8.72
C HIS A 135 -21.87 -20.17 -9.88
N GLN A 136 -21.96 -18.90 -10.29
CA GLN A 136 -21.17 -18.30 -11.37
C GLN A 136 -19.95 -17.51 -10.87
N MET A 137 -19.71 -17.40 -9.55
CA MET A 137 -18.63 -16.57 -9.02
C MET A 137 -17.27 -16.95 -9.60
N SER A 138 -16.93 -18.24 -9.64
CA SER A 138 -15.65 -18.68 -10.23
C SER A 138 -15.50 -18.21 -11.67
N THR A 139 -16.55 -18.34 -12.47
CA THR A 139 -16.58 -17.90 -13.88
C THR A 139 -16.51 -16.37 -14.01
N ILE A 140 -17.14 -15.61 -13.11
CA ILE A 140 -17.04 -14.15 -13.10
C ILE A 140 -15.59 -13.71 -12.85
N TYR A 141 -14.91 -14.29 -11.86
CA TYR A 141 -13.51 -13.94 -11.58
C TYR A 141 -12.56 -14.44 -12.66
N GLU A 142 -12.81 -15.63 -13.24
CA GLU A 142 -12.03 -16.18 -14.35
C GLU A 142 -12.11 -15.29 -15.60
N LYS A 143 -13.28 -14.69 -15.86
CA LYS A 143 -13.51 -13.80 -17.01
C LYS A 143 -13.16 -12.34 -16.75
N ALA A 144 -12.86 -11.96 -15.52
CA ALA A 144 -12.43 -10.60 -15.23
C ALA A 144 -11.08 -10.31 -15.92
N THR A 145 -10.95 -9.14 -16.52
CA THR A 145 -9.68 -8.72 -17.15
C THR A 145 -8.59 -8.55 -16.10
N TYR A 146 -8.96 -8.08 -14.90
CA TYR A 146 -8.08 -8.02 -13.74
C TYR A 146 -8.84 -8.39 -12.48
N ILE A 147 -8.13 -8.99 -11.54
CA ILE A 147 -8.59 -9.11 -10.15
C ILE A 147 -7.79 -8.10 -9.34
N LEU A 148 -8.47 -7.13 -8.74
CA LEU A 148 -7.87 -6.08 -7.93
C LEU A 148 -8.11 -6.38 -6.46
N ALA A 149 -7.04 -6.71 -5.74
CA ALA A 149 -7.08 -6.84 -4.28
C ALA A 149 -7.02 -5.43 -3.66
N VAL A 150 -8.01 -5.07 -2.84
CA VAL A 150 -8.11 -3.75 -2.21
C VAL A 150 -8.26 -3.92 -0.70
N PRO A 151 -7.16 -4.19 0.01
CA PRO A 151 -7.18 -4.51 1.44
C PRO A 151 -7.65 -3.32 2.29
N ASP A 152 -7.49 -2.08 1.81
CA ASP A 152 -7.83 -0.85 2.52
C ASP A 152 -9.17 -0.22 2.11
N LEU A 153 -10.01 -0.91 1.32
CA LEU A 153 -11.29 -0.35 0.83
C LEU A 153 -12.24 0.10 1.96
N HIS A 154 -12.00 -0.36 3.19
CA HIS A 154 -12.72 0.01 4.41
C HIS A 154 -11.96 1.11 5.21
N GLN A 155 -11.33 2.05 4.50
CA GLN A 155 -10.45 3.06 5.09
C GLN A 155 -11.17 3.93 6.15
N ALA A 156 -12.43 4.29 5.90
CA ALA A 156 -13.27 4.99 6.87
C ALA A 156 -13.36 4.25 8.23
N HIS A 157 -13.53 2.93 8.21
CA HIS A 157 -13.53 2.12 9.42
C HIS A 157 -12.17 2.17 10.13
N LEU A 158 -11.07 2.00 9.39
CA LEU A 158 -9.72 2.02 9.95
C LEU A 158 -9.42 3.34 10.68
N LYS A 159 -9.87 4.48 10.13
CA LYS A 159 -9.76 5.80 10.75
C LYS A 159 -10.58 5.91 12.04
N ASN A 160 -11.77 5.31 12.08
CA ASN A 160 -12.67 5.39 13.23
C ASN A 160 -12.22 4.50 14.41
N VAL A 161 -11.48 3.42 14.16
CA VAL A 161 -11.02 2.49 15.21
C VAL A 161 -9.90 3.08 16.06
N SER A 162 -8.97 3.84 15.49
CA SER A 162 -7.80 4.33 16.22
C SER A 162 -7.17 5.57 15.59
N GLN A 163 -6.79 6.54 16.43
CA GLN A 163 -5.99 7.71 16.00
C GLN A 163 -4.64 7.29 15.39
N SER A 164 -4.05 6.18 15.86
CA SER A 164 -2.81 5.66 15.29
C SER A 164 -2.97 5.31 13.80
N ASN A 165 -4.12 4.76 13.41
CA ASN A 165 -4.41 4.46 12.01
C ASN A 165 -4.53 5.74 11.19
N VAL A 166 -5.18 6.77 11.73
CA VAL A 166 -5.27 8.09 11.07
C VAL A 166 -3.88 8.65 10.81
N ASP A 167 -2.98 8.59 11.79
CA ASP A 167 -1.61 9.09 11.67
C ASP A 167 -0.79 8.29 10.64
N VAL A 168 -0.95 6.97 10.60
CA VAL A 168 -0.27 6.11 9.60
C VAL A 168 -0.83 6.32 8.20
N ILE A 169 -2.16 6.44 8.04
CA ILE A 169 -2.80 6.77 6.77
C ILE A 169 -2.32 8.14 6.26
N TYR A 170 -2.20 9.12 7.15
CA TYR A 170 -1.64 10.43 6.78
C TYR A 170 -0.19 10.31 6.29
N LYS A 171 0.65 9.49 6.95
CA LYS A 171 2.02 9.20 6.50
C LYS A 171 2.04 8.47 5.15
N LEU A 172 1.13 7.52 4.94
CA LEU A 172 0.96 6.82 3.65
C LEU A 172 0.67 7.82 2.54
N HIS A 173 -0.25 8.77 2.76
CA HIS A 173 -0.53 9.85 1.81
C HIS A 173 0.69 10.75 1.57
N LYS A 174 1.38 11.17 2.64
CA LYS A 174 2.60 12.01 2.55
C LYS A 174 3.71 11.36 1.72
N TYR A 175 3.85 10.04 1.78
CA TYR A 175 4.92 9.29 1.12
C TYR A 175 4.41 8.35 0.01
N THR A 176 3.21 8.60 -0.53
CA THR A 176 2.53 7.68 -1.47
C THR A 176 3.40 7.33 -2.67
N GLU A 177 4.00 8.33 -3.33
CA GLU A 177 4.84 8.11 -4.51
C GLU A 177 6.07 7.24 -4.20
N TYR A 178 6.72 7.48 -3.07
CA TYR A 178 7.88 6.70 -2.65
C TYR A 178 7.50 5.25 -2.28
N ILE A 179 6.43 5.07 -1.50
CA ILE A 179 5.90 3.75 -1.14
C ILE A 179 5.51 2.96 -2.38
N TYR A 180 4.86 3.62 -3.33
CA TYR A 180 4.46 3.03 -4.60
C TYR A 180 5.67 2.48 -5.37
N TYR A 181 6.70 3.29 -5.61
CA TYR A 181 7.90 2.82 -6.30
C TYR A 181 8.69 1.80 -5.48
N LEU A 182 8.58 1.83 -4.15
CA LEU A 182 9.19 0.86 -3.26
C LEU A 182 8.55 -0.52 -3.44
N ILE A 183 7.23 -0.60 -3.48
CA ILE A 183 6.49 -1.85 -3.75
C ILE A 183 6.83 -2.38 -5.16
N GLN A 184 6.97 -1.49 -6.14
CA GLN A 184 7.36 -1.86 -7.50
C GLN A 184 8.84 -2.22 -7.66
N ARG A 185 9.68 -1.95 -6.65
CA ARG A 185 11.15 -2.08 -6.73
C ARG A 185 11.75 -1.29 -7.89
N ASN A 186 11.19 -0.11 -8.18
CA ASN A 186 11.70 0.78 -9.21
C ASN A 186 12.88 1.61 -8.66
N ASN A 187 14.08 1.01 -8.70
CA ASN A 187 15.27 1.58 -8.07
C ASN A 187 15.67 2.95 -8.65
N ASP A 188 15.46 3.16 -9.95
CA ASP A 188 15.82 4.42 -10.61
C ASP A 188 14.96 5.58 -10.08
N LYS A 189 13.64 5.35 -9.96
CA LYS A 189 12.72 6.33 -9.38
C LYS A 189 12.95 6.58 -7.90
N LEU A 190 13.24 5.54 -7.13
CA LEU A 190 13.54 5.68 -5.71
C LEU A 190 14.84 6.47 -5.48
N THR A 191 15.88 6.21 -6.28
CA THR A 191 17.13 6.97 -6.24
C THR A 191 16.92 8.45 -6.59
N GLN A 192 16.08 8.72 -7.59
CA GLN A 192 15.68 10.09 -7.94
C GLN A 192 14.99 10.78 -6.75
N LEU A 193 13.95 10.16 -6.18
CA LEU A 193 13.20 10.69 -5.04
C LEU A 193 14.07 10.89 -3.80
N ASP A 194 15.01 10.00 -3.53
CA ASP A 194 15.96 10.13 -2.44
C ASP A 194 16.90 11.34 -2.63
N SER A 195 17.38 11.57 -3.86
CA SER A 195 18.18 12.77 -4.16
C SER A 195 17.37 14.06 -4.01
N GLU A 196 16.15 14.08 -4.55
CA GLU A 196 15.25 15.24 -4.43
C GLU A 196 14.91 15.54 -2.96
N PHE A 197 14.64 14.51 -2.16
CA PHE A 197 14.42 14.65 -0.72
C PHE A 197 15.64 15.24 -0.01
N LEU A 198 16.85 14.73 -0.28
CA LEU A 198 18.09 15.25 0.31
C LEU A 198 18.34 16.72 -0.06
N ASP A 199 18.04 17.11 -1.31
CA ASP A 199 18.09 18.51 -1.74
C ASP A 199 17.07 19.38 -0.99
N ASN A 200 15.83 18.91 -0.86
CA ASN A 200 14.73 19.64 -0.21
C ASN A 200 14.97 19.92 1.28
N ILE A 201 15.59 18.97 2.00
CA ILE A 201 15.90 19.15 3.43
C ILE A 201 17.26 19.86 3.66
N GLY A 202 17.95 20.27 2.60
CA GLY A 202 19.20 21.02 2.67
C GLY A 202 20.42 20.19 3.10
N VAL A 203 20.45 18.88 2.81
CA VAL A 203 21.67 18.09 3.03
C VAL A 203 22.79 18.64 2.12
N PRO A 204 24.02 18.85 2.63
CA PRO A 204 25.14 19.30 1.83
C PRO A 204 25.30 18.50 0.53
N LYS A 205 25.64 19.17 -0.57
CA LYS A 205 25.87 18.55 -1.90
C LYS A 205 27.19 17.77 -1.97
N ASP A 206 27.75 17.41 -0.83
CA ASP A 206 28.95 16.60 -0.75
C ASP A 206 28.65 15.18 -1.26
N PRO A 207 29.28 14.73 -2.36
CA PRO A 207 28.94 13.44 -2.97
C PRO A 207 29.22 12.26 -2.03
N MET A 208 30.24 12.37 -1.18
CA MET A 208 30.63 11.29 -0.28
C MET A 208 29.63 11.19 0.88
N LEU A 209 29.25 12.30 1.52
CA LEU A 209 28.20 12.32 2.53
C LEU A 209 26.89 11.73 2.02
N ARG A 210 26.43 12.16 0.83
CA ARG A 210 25.19 11.66 0.25
C ARG A 210 25.28 10.17 -0.08
N ARG A 211 26.42 9.70 -0.61
CA ARG A 211 26.68 8.27 -0.81
C ARG A 211 26.64 7.50 0.52
N MET A 212 27.24 8.04 1.57
CA MET A 212 27.24 7.41 2.89
C MET A 212 25.83 7.27 3.45
N LEU A 213 25.03 8.34 3.35
CA LEU A 213 23.63 8.33 3.74
C LEU A 213 22.83 7.29 2.94
N THR A 214 22.87 7.32 1.61
CA THR A 214 21.99 6.46 0.80
C THR A 214 22.39 4.99 0.80
N LYS A 215 23.69 4.68 0.89
CA LYS A 215 24.21 3.31 0.76
C LYS A 215 24.36 2.57 2.10
N TYR A 216 24.72 3.29 3.17
CA TYR A 216 25.08 2.66 4.45
C TYR A 216 24.07 2.92 5.57
N THR A 217 23.06 3.77 5.34
CA THR A 217 21.92 3.87 6.26
C THR A 217 20.75 3.07 5.74
N GLN A 218 19.88 2.66 6.64
CA GLN A 218 18.64 2.03 6.25
C GLN A 218 17.49 3.02 6.01
N CYS A 219 17.78 4.32 5.87
CA CYS A 219 16.79 5.40 5.71
C CYS A 219 16.33 5.62 4.26
N PHE A 220 16.95 4.94 3.30
CA PHE A 220 16.81 5.15 1.86
C PHE A 220 16.54 3.82 1.16
N MET A 221 16.34 3.86 -0.16
CA MET A 221 15.95 2.72 -0.99
C MET A 221 16.70 1.42 -0.66
N ASP A 222 18.03 1.49 -0.52
CA ASP A 222 18.88 0.32 -0.24
C ASP A 222 18.50 -0.36 1.08
N GLY A 223 18.11 0.42 2.09
CA GLY A 223 17.67 -0.06 3.40
C GLY A 223 16.35 -0.82 3.37
N PHE A 224 15.46 -0.49 2.44
CA PHE A 224 14.14 -1.11 2.32
C PHE A 224 14.14 -2.32 1.37
N THR A 225 14.99 -2.30 0.34
CA THR A 225 14.95 -3.29 -0.75
C THR A 225 15.96 -4.42 -0.57
N LYS A 226 17.13 -4.14 0.02
CA LYS A 226 18.17 -5.14 0.24
C LYS A 226 17.91 -5.76 1.61
N LYS A 227 17.80 -7.08 1.65
CA LYS A 227 17.88 -7.86 2.90
C LYS A 227 19.31 -7.73 3.42
N MET A 228 19.64 -6.60 4.02
CA MET A 228 20.91 -6.33 4.67
C MET A 228 21.03 -7.34 5.80
N HIS A 229 21.75 -8.44 5.53
CA HIS A 229 21.95 -9.55 6.46
C HIS A 229 22.88 -9.20 7.65
N TYR A 230 23.23 -7.93 7.83
CA TYR A 230 24.29 -7.50 8.72
C TYR A 230 23.81 -6.41 9.69
N ILE A 231 23.71 -6.81 10.97
CA ILE A 231 24.15 -6.19 12.24
C ILE A 231 23.90 -4.68 12.50
N ILE A 232 23.83 -3.80 11.50
CA ILE A 232 23.70 -2.34 11.66
C ILE A 232 22.24 -1.90 11.93
N ASN A 233 21.30 -2.84 12.00
CA ASN A 233 19.87 -2.52 12.08
C ASN A 233 19.51 -1.66 13.31
N GLU A 234 20.17 -1.87 14.45
CA GLU A 234 19.76 -1.24 15.70
C GLU A 234 20.22 0.22 15.85
N ASN A 235 21.17 0.72 15.04
CA ASN A 235 21.71 2.06 15.23
C ASN A 235 21.77 2.94 13.96
N THR A 236 20.76 2.82 13.09
CA THR A 236 20.63 3.72 11.93
C THR A 236 20.60 5.19 12.36
N ASN A 237 19.94 5.51 13.48
CA ASN A 237 19.84 6.89 13.98
C ASN A 237 21.18 7.45 14.46
N GLY A 238 21.97 6.66 15.20
CA GLY A 238 23.30 7.06 15.65
C GLY A 238 24.26 7.26 14.48
N PHE A 239 24.12 6.48 13.41
CA PHE A 239 24.92 6.66 12.21
C PHE A 239 24.57 7.96 11.45
N VAL A 240 23.28 8.26 11.26
CA VAL A 240 22.83 9.53 10.67
C VAL A 240 23.30 10.71 11.52
N GLN A 241 23.22 10.59 12.85
CA GLN A 241 23.73 11.58 13.80
C GLN A 241 25.23 11.83 13.62
N HIS A 242 26.03 10.76 13.54
CA HIS A 242 27.47 10.89 13.39
C HIS A 242 27.86 11.57 12.06
N LEU A 243 27.18 11.20 10.96
CA LEU A 243 27.36 11.86 9.67
C LEU A 243 26.96 13.35 9.71
N TYR A 244 25.92 13.68 10.48
CA TYR A 244 25.54 15.06 10.73
C TYR A 244 26.65 15.83 11.45
N ASP A 245 27.20 15.29 12.53
CA ASP A 245 28.25 15.95 13.31
C ASP A 245 29.53 16.16 12.48
N ILE A 246 29.93 15.18 11.68
CA ILE A 246 31.04 15.32 10.71
C ILE A 246 30.77 16.48 9.74
N SER A 247 29.54 16.59 9.24
CA SER A 247 29.18 17.66 8.29
C SER A 247 29.23 19.05 8.92
N GLN A 248 28.90 19.18 10.22
CA GLN A 248 28.91 20.46 10.94
C GLN A 248 30.32 20.89 11.33
N ALA A 249 31.20 19.95 11.69
CA ALA A 249 32.59 20.23 12.06
C ALA A 249 33.37 20.94 10.94
N LYS A 250 33.00 20.72 9.67
CA LYS A 250 33.59 21.40 8.50
C LYS A 250 33.31 22.91 8.48
N THR A 251 32.10 23.31 8.88
CA THR A 251 31.66 24.71 8.86
C THR A 251 32.40 25.55 9.92
N LEU A 252 32.73 24.94 11.06
CA LEU A 252 33.43 25.62 12.16
C LEU A 252 34.90 25.89 11.85
N MET A 253 35.59 25.02 11.11
CA MET A 253 37.02 25.18 10.82
C MET A 253 37.35 26.18 9.70
N THR A 254 36.36 26.66 8.96
CA THR A 254 36.59 27.58 7.83
C THR A 254 36.47 29.06 8.19
N ASN A 255 35.90 29.39 9.36
CA ASN A 255 35.54 30.78 9.68
C ASN A 255 36.42 31.48 10.72
N ASP A 256 37.24 30.76 11.51
CA ASP A 256 38.00 31.40 12.59
C ASP A 256 39.50 31.07 12.55
N HIS A 257 40.26 32.17 12.39
CA HIS A 257 41.66 32.38 12.71
C HIS A 257 42.77 31.93 11.73
N PRO A 258 43.45 32.88 11.06
CA PRO A 258 44.80 32.70 10.55
C PRO A 258 45.78 32.71 11.74
N TYR A 259 45.81 31.64 12.53
CA TYR A 259 46.91 31.45 13.47
C TYR A 259 48.06 30.79 12.73
N ALA A 260 49.04 31.62 12.39
CA ALA A 260 50.30 31.22 11.80
C ALA A 260 51.13 30.49 12.87
N ASP A 261 50.97 29.16 12.96
CA ASP A 261 52.04 28.31 13.47
C ASP A 261 52.09 27.02 12.64
N ALA A 262 53.08 27.04 11.73
CA ALA A 262 53.47 25.91 10.93
C ALA A 262 54.37 24.99 11.75
N ALA A 263 54.01 23.71 11.85
CA ALA A 263 54.83 22.61 11.32
C ALA A 263 54.27 21.24 11.75
N ILE A 264 54.08 20.35 10.77
CA ILE A 264 53.91 18.88 10.92
C ILE A 264 52.48 18.38 11.22
N GLY A 265 51.44 19.08 10.76
CA GLY A 265 50.10 18.49 10.61
C GLY A 265 49.84 18.15 9.15
N LYS A 266 49.81 16.86 8.76
CA LYS A 266 49.30 16.49 7.43
C LYS A 266 47.83 16.91 7.38
N ASN A 267 47.48 17.83 6.47
CA ASN A 267 46.10 18.24 6.25
C ASN A 267 45.31 17.03 5.75
N GLN A 268 44.62 16.34 6.65
CA GLN A 268 43.76 15.21 6.31
C GLN A 268 42.64 15.73 5.41
N THR A 269 42.58 15.21 4.18
CA THR A 269 41.57 15.63 3.22
C THR A 269 40.20 15.12 3.65
N GLN A 270 39.13 15.72 3.13
CA GLN A 270 37.78 15.26 3.40
C GLN A 270 37.54 13.82 2.93
N ALA A 271 38.16 13.43 1.81
CA ALA A 271 38.15 12.06 1.32
C ALA A 271 38.78 11.10 2.33
N ASP A 272 39.90 11.50 2.97
CA ASP A 272 40.58 10.67 3.97
C ASP A 272 39.72 10.44 5.22
N ARG A 273 38.91 11.44 5.63
CA ARG A 273 37.98 11.28 6.77
C ARG A 273 36.87 10.28 6.47
N TYR A 274 36.28 10.35 5.27
CA TYR A 274 35.24 9.39 4.89
C TYR A 274 35.82 8.00 4.54
N ALA A 275 37.05 7.91 4.03
CA ALA A 275 37.72 6.64 3.80
C ALA A 275 37.98 5.91 5.12
N SER A 276 38.48 6.61 6.14
CA SER A 276 38.61 6.02 7.48
C SER A 276 37.26 5.58 8.06
N PHE A 277 36.18 6.20 7.61
CA PHE A 277 34.84 5.86 8.06
C PHE A 277 34.27 4.63 7.34
N GLU A 278 34.53 4.46 6.04
CA GLU A 278 34.21 3.19 5.36
C GLU A 278 34.96 2.03 6.03
N ASP A 279 36.25 2.22 6.36
CA ASP A 279 37.04 1.21 7.08
C ASP A 279 36.45 0.89 8.47
N LEU A 280 35.93 1.90 9.18
CA LEU A 280 35.24 1.73 10.48
C LEU A 280 33.94 0.94 10.34
N VAL A 281 33.14 1.17 9.28
CA VAL A 281 31.88 0.46 9.05
C VAL A 281 32.08 -1.03 8.76
N PHE A 282 33.23 -1.40 8.18
CA PHE A 282 33.57 -2.80 7.92
C PHE A 282 34.29 -3.49 9.09
N CYS A 283 34.60 -2.78 10.16
CA CYS A 283 35.20 -3.35 11.37
C CYS A 283 34.07 -3.73 12.36
N ASP A 284 33.58 -4.97 12.26
CA ASP A 284 32.42 -5.60 12.93
C ASP A 284 32.26 -5.49 14.48
N ASN A 285 33.05 -4.67 15.20
CA ASN A 285 33.15 -4.76 16.68
C ASN A 285 33.10 -3.43 17.45
N MET A 286 32.49 -2.36 16.92
CA MET A 286 32.23 -1.18 17.78
C MET A 286 31.01 -1.40 18.67
N ASP A 287 31.28 -1.66 19.96
CA ASP A 287 30.31 -1.60 21.05
C ASP A 287 29.82 -0.16 21.25
N MET A 288 28.86 0.27 20.41
CA MET A 288 28.23 1.59 20.46
C MET A 288 27.13 1.69 21.54
N SER A 289 27.02 0.73 22.46
CA SER A 289 25.92 0.66 23.42
C SER A 289 25.98 1.73 24.52
N ASN A 290 27.15 2.32 24.79
CA ASN A 290 27.36 3.19 25.97
C ASN A 290 27.06 4.69 25.76
N ASP A 291 26.78 5.17 24.54
CA ASP A 291 26.57 6.61 24.26
C ASP A 291 25.08 6.99 24.08
N LEU A 292 24.15 6.04 24.31
CA LEU A 292 22.72 6.25 24.09
C LEU A 292 22.05 7.15 25.16
N ASP A 293 22.63 7.27 26.35
CA ASP A 293 22.04 8.06 27.46
C ASP A 293 22.10 9.58 27.21
N PHE A 294 22.92 10.04 26.27
CA PHE A 294 22.99 11.46 25.90
C PHE A 294 21.82 11.96 25.05
N TYR A 295 20.98 11.05 24.54
CA TYR A 295 19.97 11.33 23.52
C TYR A 295 18.69 11.97 24.05
N ASN A 296 18.40 11.86 25.35
CA ASN A 296 17.10 12.26 25.92
C ASN A 296 17.02 13.74 26.38
N GLU A 297 18.13 14.49 26.35
CA GLU A 297 18.17 15.83 26.98
C GLU A 297 18.14 17.01 25.99
N TRP A 298 18.13 16.76 24.67
CA TRP A 298 18.50 17.76 23.65
C TRP A 298 17.35 18.39 22.83
N HIS A 299 16.17 18.58 23.42
CA HIS A 299 14.99 19.16 22.72
C HIS A 299 14.48 20.49 23.31
N ARG A 300 15.30 21.56 23.35
CA ARG A 300 14.75 22.88 23.74
C ARG A 300 15.49 24.13 23.25
N LYS A 301 15.62 24.33 21.94
CA LYS A 301 15.78 25.69 21.37
C LYS A 301 14.67 25.98 20.37
N LYS A 302 13.70 26.79 20.80
CA LYS A 302 12.63 27.35 19.96
C LYS A 302 13.12 28.65 19.32
N MET A 303 12.81 28.87 18.04
CA MET A 303 12.84 30.19 17.40
C MET A 303 11.49 30.90 17.54
N GLU A 304 11.44 32.20 17.23
CA GLU A 304 10.38 33.17 17.56
C GLU A 304 8.97 32.89 16.98
N CYS A 305 8.78 31.88 16.12
CA CYS A 305 7.44 31.38 15.73
C CYS A 305 6.98 30.15 16.54
N GLY A 306 7.79 29.68 17.49
CA GLY A 306 7.49 28.56 18.38
C GLY A 306 7.65 27.16 17.79
N ILE A 307 7.82 27.03 16.47
CA ILE A 307 8.06 25.76 15.78
C ILE A 307 9.58 25.53 15.68
N PRO A 308 10.14 24.47 16.29
CA PRO A 308 11.55 24.13 16.14
C PRO A 308 11.86 23.83 14.66
N THR A 309 12.89 24.49 14.10
CA THR A 309 13.43 24.08 12.80
C THR A 309 14.10 22.72 12.99
N LEU A 310 13.50 21.67 12.44
CA LEU A 310 14.11 20.34 12.44
C LEU A 310 15.43 20.39 11.66
N THR A 311 16.45 19.73 12.19
CA THR A 311 17.70 19.57 11.45
C THR A 311 17.51 18.52 10.36
N TRP A 312 18.34 18.54 9.31
CA TRP A 312 18.18 17.56 8.21
C TRP A 312 18.29 16.10 8.69
N LYS A 313 19.07 15.81 9.75
CA LYS A 313 19.14 14.47 10.35
C LYS A 313 17.80 14.02 10.93
N ASP A 314 17.08 14.93 11.60
CA ASP A 314 15.80 14.63 12.24
C ASP A 314 14.76 14.33 11.16
N MET A 315 14.79 15.08 10.04
CA MET A 315 13.92 14.87 8.90
C MET A 315 14.17 13.52 8.20
N ILE A 316 15.44 13.09 8.08
CA ILE A 316 15.78 11.76 7.55
C ILE A 316 15.22 10.65 8.45
N ILE A 317 15.41 10.77 9.77
CA ILE A 317 14.94 9.78 10.75
C ILE A 317 13.40 9.74 10.77
N GLU A 318 12.73 10.90 10.79
CA GLU A 318 11.26 10.99 10.74
C GLU A 318 10.71 10.32 9.48
N ARG A 319 11.28 10.64 8.30
CA ARG A 319 10.88 10.01 7.04
C ARG A 319 11.06 8.50 7.07
N ASN A 320 12.23 8.01 7.50
CA ASN A 320 12.50 6.57 7.58
C ASN A 320 11.46 5.86 8.48
N ASN A 321 11.24 6.39 9.69
CA ASN A 321 10.30 5.79 10.63
C ASN A 321 8.87 5.82 10.09
N ALA A 322 8.47 6.90 9.43
CA ALA A 322 7.15 7.00 8.83
C ALA A 322 6.94 5.99 7.68
N ILE A 323 7.93 5.83 6.80
CA ILE A 323 7.88 4.85 5.71
C ILE A 323 7.81 3.43 6.27
N ARG A 324 8.60 3.10 7.31
CA ARG A 324 8.57 1.78 7.96
C ARG A 324 7.22 1.46 8.57
N GLN A 325 6.69 2.41 9.36
CA GLN A 325 5.35 2.26 9.95
C GLN A 325 4.27 2.07 8.89
N VAL A 326 4.38 2.77 7.75
CA VAL A 326 3.46 2.57 6.63
C VAL A 326 3.62 1.18 6.03
N MET A 327 4.85 0.71 5.77
CA MET A 327 5.08 -0.62 5.21
C MET A 327 4.58 -1.74 6.14
N GLU A 328 4.83 -1.63 7.44
CA GLU A 328 4.30 -2.56 8.46
C GLU A 328 2.77 -2.56 8.47
N TYR A 329 2.15 -1.38 8.42
CA TYR A 329 0.70 -1.25 8.35
C TYR A 329 0.11 -1.86 7.07
N LEU A 330 0.74 -1.66 5.91
CA LEU A 330 0.29 -2.28 4.66
C LEU A 330 0.44 -3.81 4.71
N GLU A 331 1.50 -4.33 5.32
CA GLU A 331 1.69 -5.77 5.55
C GLU A 331 0.58 -6.34 6.43
N ASP A 332 0.28 -5.68 7.56
CA ASP A 332 -0.82 -6.07 8.46
C ASP A 332 -2.18 -6.06 7.74
N LEU A 333 -2.44 -5.04 6.90
CA LEU A 333 -3.66 -4.98 6.10
C LEU A 333 -3.75 -6.12 5.08
N ILE A 334 -2.65 -6.49 4.44
CA ILE A 334 -2.62 -7.63 3.51
C ILE A 334 -2.85 -8.93 4.27
N ILE A 335 -2.24 -9.10 5.44
CA ILE A 335 -2.43 -10.29 6.30
C ILE A 335 -3.90 -10.39 6.72
N ASP A 336 -4.49 -9.32 7.28
CA ASP A 336 -5.90 -9.32 7.70
C ASP A 336 -6.84 -9.58 6.51
N TRP A 337 -6.65 -8.89 5.38
CA TRP A 337 -7.42 -9.14 4.16
C TRP A 337 -7.33 -10.61 3.72
N SER A 338 -6.11 -11.15 3.60
CA SER A 338 -5.90 -12.52 3.14
C SER A 338 -6.49 -13.58 4.08
N SER A 339 -6.64 -13.27 5.37
CA SER A 339 -7.23 -14.16 6.36
C SER A 339 -8.76 -14.23 6.31
N ARG A 340 -9.41 -13.21 5.71
CA ARG A 340 -10.87 -13.03 5.69
C ARG A 340 -11.50 -13.25 4.31
N VAL A 341 -10.72 -13.15 3.24
CA VAL A 341 -11.16 -13.56 1.91
C VAL A 341 -11.33 -15.09 1.91
N TRP A 342 -12.50 -15.59 1.48
CA TRP A 342 -12.84 -17.01 1.49
C TRP A 342 -11.67 -17.88 0.98
N CYS A 343 -11.27 -18.90 1.75
CA CYS A 343 -10.12 -19.76 1.43
C CYS A 343 -10.19 -20.44 0.04
N HIS A 344 -11.38 -20.57 -0.56
CA HIS A 344 -11.53 -21.03 -1.95
C HIS A 344 -10.95 -20.04 -2.97
N PHE A 345 -11.09 -18.74 -2.73
CA PHE A 345 -10.47 -17.68 -3.55
C PHE A 345 -8.97 -17.63 -3.36
N LEU A 346 -8.46 -17.88 -2.15
CA LEU A 346 -7.02 -17.94 -1.92
C LEU A 346 -6.39 -19.07 -2.73
N ASN A 347 -7.05 -20.23 -2.85
CA ASN A 347 -6.56 -21.32 -3.71
C ASN A 347 -6.61 -20.97 -5.20
N LEU A 348 -7.61 -20.22 -5.69
CA LEU A 348 -7.65 -19.72 -7.06
C LEU A 348 -6.56 -18.67 -7.33
N ILE A 349 -6.33 -17.75 -6.38
CA ILE A 349 -5.26 -16.76 -6.43
C ILE A 349 -3.89 -17.45 -6.36
N LEU A 350 -3.72 -18.44 -5.48
CA LEU A 350 -2.50 -19.24 -5.38
C LEU A 350 -2.30 -20.12 -6.61
N HIS A 351 -3.34 -20.73 -7.19
CA HIS A 351 -3.24 -21.47 -8.45
C HIS A 351 -2.86 -20.55 -9.61
N ALA A 352 -3.45 -19.35 -9.67
CA ALA A 352 -3.04 -18.32 -10.61
C ALA A 352 -1.57 -17.96 -10.40
N LEU A 353 -1.09 -17.81 -9.15
CA LEU A 353 0.31 -17.50 -8.81
C LEU A 353 1.32 -18.63 -9.12
N HIS A 354 0.89 -19.89 -9.23
CA HIS A 354 1.74 -21.06 -9.48
C HIS A 354 1.60 -21.65 -10.91
N SER A 355 0.74 -21.09 -11.75
CA SER A 355 0.59 -21.50 -13.15
C SER A 355 1.76 -20.95 -13.99
N PRO A 356 2.38 -21.75 -14.88
CA PRO A 356 3.56 -21.35 -15.67
C PRO A 356 3.25 -20.41 -16.86
N LEU A 357 2.04 -19.86 -16.94
CA LEU A 357 1.70 -18.80 -17.90
C LEU A 357 2.11 -17.43 -17.31
N PRO A 358 2.47 -16.43 -18.13
CA PRO A 358 2.82 -15.10 -17.63
C PRO A 358 1.60 -14.48 -16.92
N ILE A 359 1.67 -14.36 -15.60
CA ILE A 359 0.61 -13.79 -14.77
C ILE A 359 0.73 -12.26 -14.82
N GLU A 360 0.00 -11.64 -15.74
CA GLU A 360 -0.20 -10.18 -15.77
C GLU A 360 -1.41 -9.72 -14.92
N THR A 361 -2.13 -10.63 -14.24
CA THR A 361 -3.55 -10.41 -13.88
C THR A 361 -3.87 -10.10 -12.41
N LEU A 362 -2.91 -10.22 -11.47
CA LEU A 362 -3.13 -9.86 -10.06
C LEU A 362 -2.33 -8.61 -9.69
N THR A 363 -3.06 -7.51 -9.46
CA THR A 363 -2.47 -6.28 -8.93
C THR A 363 -3.07 -6.00 -7.56
N VAL A 364 -2.23 -5.60 -6.60
CA VAL A 364 -2.72 -5.03 -5.33
C VAL A 364 -2.96 -3.55 -5.57
N GLY A 365 -4.21 -3.11 -5.39
CA GLY A 365 -4.63 -1.73 -5.48
C GLY A 365 -4.84 -1.15 -4.08
N TRP A 366 -4.47 0.11 -3.89
CA TRP A 366 -4.75 0.86 -2.67
C TRP A 366 -5.73 1.98 -3.00
N THR A 367 -6.66 2.29 -2.10
CA THR A 367 -7.50 3.49 -2.21
C THR A 367 -6.62 4.73 -2.01
N GLN A 368 -6.21 5.38 -3.10
CA GLN A 368 -5.38 6.60 -3.03
C GLN A 368 -6.12 7.80 -3.61
N HIS A 369 -5.65 8.99 -3.21
CA HIS A 369 -6.17 10.26 -3.70
C HIS A 369 -5.88 10.41 -5.22
N PRO A 370 -6.80 10.98 -6.03
CA PRO A 370 -6.72 11.03 -7.50
C PRO A 370 -5.53 11.80 -8.13
N TYR A 371 -4.56 12.29 -7.36
CA TYR A 371 -3.42 13.06 -7.86
C TYR A 371 -2.09 12.28 -7.96
N SER A 372 -2.05 11.01 -7.56
CA SER A 372 -0.88 10.15 -7.79
C SER A 372 -1.05 9.44 -9.13
N THR A 373 -0.14 9.66 -10.09
CA THR A 373 -0.10 8.90 -11.35
C THR A 373 0.21 7.44 -11.07
N TYR A 374 -0.63 6.55 -11.57
CA TYR A 374 -0.51 5.11 -11.40
C TYR A 374 0.34 4.48 -12.52
N ASN A 375 0.99 3.36 -12.19
CA ASN A 375 1.31 2.25 -13.10
C ASN A 375 0.99 0.95 -12.33
N SER A 376 0.35 0.00 -12.99
CA SER A 376 0.03 -1.31 -12.45
C SER A 376 1.28 -2.12 -12.07
N ILE A 377 1.15 -3.03 -11.10
CA ILE A 377 2.19 -4.03 -10.81
C ILE A 377 2.10 -5.10 -11.90
N LYS A 378 2.98 -5.02 -12.90
CA LYS A 378 3.28 -6.14 -13.81
C LYS A 378 4.40 -6.98 -13.18
N ARG A 379 4.19 -8.28 -13.04
CA ARG A 379 5.25 -9.23 -12.67
C ARG A 379 6.14 -9.53 -13.88
#